data_AF-A0A6L4X0H5-F1
#
_entry.id   AF-A0A6L4X0H5-F1
#
_cell.length_a   1.000
_cell.length_b   1.000
_cell.length_c   1.000
_cell.angle_alpha   90.00
_cell.angle_beta   90.00
_cell.angle_gamma   90.00
#
_symmetry.space_group_name_H-M   'P 1'
#
loop_
_entity.id
_entity.type
_entity.pdbx_description
1 polymer ?
#
loop_
_entity_poly.entity_id
_entity_poly.type
_entity_poly.pdbx_seq_one_letter_code
_entity_poly.pdbx_strand_id
1 'polypeptide(L)'
;MTTFDPAEWIGDWISFEQLIDSRDPAIERAWADAEAAMRGHWSAFSLILPFFGGSIRRFWRWACRTTGRENRHTPIAGWHIEPLEYGENAGNGFALEWRSDESTVIGRYAYQLDHMIDRGLEGKPCYVFHADSAPAGSPFRVLIAMDPMPARAELTEGGLLSHLHFQYGSSEAVLLRGGAGAGAKLRRRMWYPTMCSADSDLLARCNVIRALHRLPAWEQLPATS
;
A
#
# COMPACT_ATOMS: atom_id res chain seq x y z
N MET A 1 -5.85 16.27 -14.16
CA MET A 1 -5.35 16.27 -12.77
C MET A 1 -6.30 15.36 -12.01
N THR A 2 -5.79 14.33 -11.33
CA THR A 2 -6.60 13.59 -10.36
C THR A 2 -6.89 14.53 -9.20
N THR A 3 -8.16 14.71 -8.87
CA THR A 3 -8.57 15.47 -7.70
C THR A 3 -8.51 14.52 -6.52
N PHE A 4 -7.87 14.93 -5.43
CA PHE A 4 -7.88 14.16 -4.19
C PHE A 4 -9.32 13.99 -3.69
N ASP A 5 -9.77 12.74 -3.55
CA ASP A 5 -11.08 12.40 -3.00
C ASP A 5 -10.89 11.65 -1.67
N PRO A 6 -11.09 12.32 -0.52
CA PRO A 6 -10.95 11.69 0.80
C PRO A 6 -11.86 10.47 0.99
N ALA A 7 -13.01 10.40 0.32
CA ALA A 7 -14.00 9.35 0.55
C ALA A 7 -13.44 7.96 0.20
N GLU A 8 -12.61 7.85 -0.83
CA GLU A 8 -11.99 6.59 -1.25
C GLU A 8 -10.97 6.05 -0.23
N TRP A 9 -10.50 6.89 0.69
CA TRP A 9 -9.52 6.52 1.72
C TRP A 9 -10.18 6.03 3.01
N ILE A 10 -11.43 6.40 3.27
CA ILE A 10 -12.10 6.15 4.56
C ILE A 10 -12.30 4.66 4.83
N GLY A 11 -12.18 4.27 6.10
CA GLY A 11 -12.43 2.92 6.59
C GLY A 11 -11.14 2.16 6.95
N ASP A 12 -11.29 0.86 7.14
CA ASP A 12 -10.18 -0.01 7.54
C ASP A 12 -9.38 -0.52 6.32
N TRP A 13 -8.07 -0.62 6.53
CA TRP A 13 -7.12 -1.17 5.58
C TRP A 13 -6.20 -2.18 6.27
N ILE A 14 -5.81 -3.23 5.54
CA ILE A 14 -4.86 -4.24 5.99
C ILE A 14 -3.57 -4.16 5.18
N SER A 15 -2.43 -4.41 5.82
CA SER A 15 -1.16 -4.53 5.15
C SER A 15 -1.16 -5.73 4.20
N PHE A 16 -0.64 -5.54 2.99
CA PHE A 16 -0.43 -6.63 2.04
C PHE A 16 0.53 -7.69 2.56
N GLU A 17 1.35 -7.40 3.59
CA GLU A 17 2.14 -8.41 4.30
C GLU A 17 1.27 -9.54 4.85
N GLN A 18 0.01 -9.26 5.25
CA GLN A 18 -0.93 -10.29 5.69
C GLN A 18 -1.24 -11.30 4.58
N LEU A 19 -1.35 -10.86 3.32
CA LEU A 19 -1.56 -11.73 2.16
C LEU A 19 -0.26 -12.47 1.78
N ILE A 20 0.90 -11.82 1.97
CA ILE A 20 2.20 -12.43 1.72
C ILE A 20 2.51 -13.51 2.76
N ASP A 21 2.13 -13.35 4.02
CA ASP A 21 2.48 -14.29 5.09
C ASP A 21 1.35 -15.25 5.48
N SER A 22 0.17 -15.08 4.88
CA SER A 22 -0.97 -15.98 5.04
C SER A 22 -0.61 -17.44 4.73
N ARG A 23 -1.17 -18.33 5.55
CA ARG A 23 -1.13 -19.79 5.38
C ARG A 23 -2.46 -20.37 4.90
N ASP A 24 -3.40 -19.51 4.55
CA ASP A 24 -4.66 -19.94 3.97
C ASP A 24 -4.41 -20.71 2.66
N PRO A 25 -5.00 -21.91 2.47
CA PRO A 25 -4.76 -22.73 1.29
C PRO A 25 -5.07 -22.04 -0.05
N ALA A 26 -6.10 -21.20 -0.11
CA ALA A 26 -6.46 -20.50 -1.34
C ALA A 26 -5.46 -19.38 -1.66
N ILE A 27 -4.99 -18.66 -0.64
CA ILE A 27 -3.94 -17.64 -0.80
C ILE A 27 -2.60 -18.29 -1.19
N GLU A 28 -2.22 -19.40 -0.55
CA GLU A 28 -1.04 -20.18 -0.93
C GLU A 28 -1.13 -20.65 -2.39
N ARG A 29 -2.32 -21.11 -2.82
CA ARG A 29 -2.56 -21.48 -4.23
C ARG A 29 -2.42 -20.29 -5.18
N ALA A 30 -2.97 -19.12 -4.83
CA ALA A 30 -2.83 -17.91 -5.65
C ALA A 30 -1.36 -17.52 -5.84
N TRP A 31 -0.54 -17.64 -4.79
CA TRP A 31 0.91 -17.42 -4.87
C TRP A 31 1.62 -18.48 -5.72
N ALA A 32 1.24 -19.75 -5.61
CA ALA A 32 1.82 -20.82 -6.41
C ALA A 32 1.54 -20.63 -7.91
N ASP A 33 0.31 -20.28 -8.27
CA ASP A 33 -0.06 -19.95 -9.66
C ASP A 33 0.76 -18.75 -10.18
N ALA A 34 0.91 -17.70 -9.36
CA ALA A 34 1.72 -16.53 -9.69
C ALA A 34 3.21 -16.87 -9.91
N GLU A 35 3.79 -17.72 -9.04
CA GLU A 35 5.17 -18.18 -9.20
C GLU A 35 5.35 -19.00 -10.48
N ALA A 36 4.41 -19.89 -10.80
CA ALA A 36 4.45 -20.68 -12.03
C ALA A 36 4.40 -19.79 -13.27
N ALA A 37 3.50 -18.80 -13.29
CA ALA A 37 3.36 -17.86 -14.40
C ALA A 37 4.63 -17.04 -14.64
N MET A 38 5.28 -16.56 -13.58
CA MET A 38 6.49 -15.75 -13.70
C MET A 38 7.73 -16.56 -14.14
N ARG A 39 7.76 -17.87 -13.90
CA ARG A 39 8.80 -18.76 -14.44
C ARG A 39 8.57 -19.07 -15.93
N GLY A 40 7.31 -19.11 -16.37
CA GLY A 40 6.93 -19.44 -17.75
C GLY A 40 7.07 -18.29 -18.75
N HIS A 41 7.18 -17.04 -18.29
CA HIS A 41 7.21 -15.86 -19.16
C HIS A 41 8.41 -14.95 -18.92
N TRP A 42 9.10 -14.57 -20.00
CA TRP A 42 10.10 -13.51 -19.94
C TRP A 42 9.41 -12.17 -19.63
N SER A 43 9.79 -11.55 -18.52
CA SER A 43 9.26 -10.26 -18.07
C SER A 43 10.34 -9.44 -17.37
N ALA A 44 10.02 -8.18 -17.03
CA ALA A 44 10.92 -7.38 -16.18
C ALA A 44 11.23 -8.08 -14.85
N PHE A 45 10.32 -8.91 -14.34
CA PHE A 45 10.56 -9.74 -13.15
C PHE A 45 11.66 -10.77 -13.37
N SER A 46 11.82 -11.32 -14.57
CA SER A 46 12.87 -12.31 -14.88
C SER A 46 14.28 -11.78 -14.63
N LEU A 47 14.49 -10.46 -14.70
CA LEU A 47 15.79 -9.83 -14.40
C LEU A 47 16.06 -9.67 -12.90
N ILE A 48 15.00 -9.53 -12.08
CA ILE A 48 15.14 -9.24 -10.65
C ILE A 48 14.92 -10.48 -9.76
N LEU A 49 14.13 -11.45 -10.22
CA LEU A 49 13.79 -12.67 -9.47
C LEU A 49 14.99 -13.49 -9.01
N PRO A 50 16.11 -13.61 -9.76
CA PRO A 50 17.30 -14.31 -9.27
C PRO A 50 17.82 -13.77 -7.92
N PHE A 51 17.71 -12.45 -7.66
CA PHE A 51 18.08 -11.84 -6.37
C PHE A 51 17.15 -12.24 -5.22
N PHE A 52 15.99 -12.80 -5.53
CA PHE A 52 14.99 -13.30 -4.58
C PHE A 52 14.87 -14.83 -4.61
N GLY A 53 15.89 -15.53 -5.13
CA GLY A 53 15.90 -16.99 -5.22
C GLY A 53 14.82 -17.55 -6.15
N GLY A 54 14.38 -16.75 -7.13
CA GLY A 54 13.33 -17.13 -8.08
C GLY A 54 11.89 -16.98 -7.55
N SER A 55 11.69 -16.53 -6.31
CA SER A 55 10.34 -16.39 -5.73
C SER A 55 9.82 -14.96 -5.86
N ILE A 56 8.70 -14.81 -6.56
CA ILE A 56 8.01 -13.52 -6.69
C ILE A 56 7.36 -13.10 -5.36
N ARG A 57 6.88 -14.05 -4.57
CA ARG A 57 6.38 -13.80 -3.21
C ARG A 57 7.45 -13.19 -2.31
N ARG A 58 8.70 -13.66 -2.42
CA ARG A 58 9.84 -13.10 -1.68
C ARG A 58 10.20 -11.69 -2.17
N PHE A 59 10.08 -11.41 -3.46
CA PHE A 59 10.20 -10.05 -3.99
C PHE A 59 9.15 -9.11 -3.38
N TRP A 60 7.87 -9.49 -3.39
CA TRP A 60 6.80 -8.68 -2.81
C TRP A 60 6.95 -8.51 -1.31
N ARG A 61 7.40 -9.54 -0.57
CA ARG A 61 7.77 -9.42 0.84
C ARG A 61 8.82 -8.34 1.08
N TRP A 62 9.82 -8.22 0.21
CA TRP A 62 10.85 -7.20 0.33
C TRP A 62 10.37 -5.79 -0.07
N ALA A 63 9.57 -5.69 -1.13
CA ALA A 63 9.11 -4.41 -1.69
C ALA A 63 7.99 -3.78 -0.84
N CYS A 64 7.04 -4.59 -0.39
CA CYS A 64 5.84 -4.17 0.34
C CYS A 64 6.00 -4.18 1.87
N ARG A 65 7.17 -4.55 2.40
CA ARG A 65 7.38 -4.54 3.86
C ARG A 65 7.08 -3.16 4.43
N THR A 66 6.29 -3.12 5.49
CA THR A 66 5.93 -1.87 6.16
C THR A 66 7.06 -1.36 7.04
N THR A 67 7.94 -2.23 7.53
CA THR A 67 9.12 -1.80 8.31
C THR A 67 10.15 -1.07 7.44
N GLY A 68 10.70 0.01 7.99
CA GLY A 68 11.62 0.92 7.32
C GLY A 68 12.88 1.19 8.15
N ARG A 69 13.66 2.18 7.72
CA ARG A 69 14.84 2.63 8.48
C ARG A 69 14.43 3.37 9.77
N GLU A 70 13.37 4.17 9.69
CA GLU A 70 12.89 4.99 10.81
C GLU A 70 11.88 4.25 11.71
N ASN A 71 11.28 3.18 11.21
CA ASN A 71 10.40 2.28 11.97
C ASN A 71 10.81 0.82 11.71
N ARG A 72 11.87 0.38 12.40
CA ARG A 72 12.53 -0.90 12.12
C ARG A 72 11.87 -2.10 12.79
N HIS A 73 11.21 -1.88 13.93
CA HIS A 73 10.83 -2.94 14.86
C HIS A 73 9.33 -3.21 14.91
N THR A 74 8.51 -2.28 14.43
CA THR A 74 7.05 -2.39 14.53
C THR A 74 6.46 -2.41 13.12
N PRO A 75 6.16 -3.60 12.56
CA PRO A 75 5.37 -3.69 11.34
C PRO A 75 4.03 -2.97 11.50
N ILE A 76 3.58 -2.35 10.42
CA ILE A 76 2.24 -1.76 10.36
C ILE A 76 1.33 -2.86 9.81
N ALA A 77 0.40 -3.33 10.61
CA ALA A 77 -0.51 -4.39 10.19
C ALA A 77 -1.74 -3.83 9.47
N GLY A 78 -2.09 -2.57 9.71
CA GLY A 78 -3.23 -1.93 9.05
C GLY A 78 -3.39 -0.45 9.40
N TRP A 79 -4.40 0.15 8.78
CA TRP A 79 -4.83 1.52 9.00
C TRP A 79 -6.31 1.59 9.32
N HIS A 80 -6.69 2.65 10.01
CA HIS A 80 -8.06 3.11 10.05
C HIS A 80 -8.11 4.59 9.75
N ILE A 81 -8.94 4.95 8.78
CA ILE A 81 -9.03 6.30 8.26
C ILE A 81 -10.43 6.83 8.49
N GLU A 82 -10.52 7.98 9.14
CA GLU A 82 -11.75 8.72 9.36
C GLU A 82 -11.71 10.06 8.61
N PRO A 83 -12.87 10.62 8.22
CA PRO A 83 -12.92 11.96 7.66
C PRO A 83 -12.25 12.96 8.59
N LEU A 84 -11.53 13.92 8.01
CA LEU A 84 -11.00 15.02 8.78
C LEU A 84 -12.11 16.06 9.02
N GLU A 85 -12.85 15.88 10.10
CA GLU A 85 -13.97 16.77 10.48
C GLU A 85 -13.52 18.06 11.19
N TYR A 86 -12.25 18.15 11.61
CA TYR A 86 -11.69 19.27 12.38
C TYR A 86 -10.26 19.61 11.93
N GLY A 87 -9.84 20.88 12.10
CA GLY A 87 -8.51 21.37 11.71
C GLY A 87 -8.60 22.62 10.81
N GLU A 88 -7.46 23.22 10.49
CA GLU A 88 -7.42 24.48 9.70
C GLU A 88 -7.94 24.30 8.26
N ASN A 89 -7.86 23.08 7.70
CA ASN A 89 -8.30 22.75 6.34
C ASN A 89 -9.18 21.48 6.31
N ALA A 90 -10.33 21.49 7.00
CA ALA A 90 -11.30 20.40 6.96
C ALA A 90 -11.63 20.00 5.50
N GLY A 91 -11.62 18.69 5.21
CA GLY A 91 -11.82 18.14 3.86
C GLY A 91 -10.56 18.08 2.97
N ASN A 92 -9.44 18.69 3.36
CA ASN A 92 -8.16 18.59 2.63
C ASN A 92 -7.25 17.47 3.20
N GLY A 93 -7.85 16.40 3.72
CA GLY A 93 -7.09 15.37 4.44
C GLY A 93 -7.97 14.33 5.13
N PHE A 94 -7.37 13.60 6.06
CA PHE A 94 -8.04 12.57 6.85
C PHE A 94 -7.37 12.39 8.23
N ALA A 95 -8.11 11.83 9.19
CA ALA A 95 -7.50 11.30 10.41
C ALA A 95 -7.07 9.85 10.15
N LEU A 96 -5.81 9.51 10.45
CA LEU A 96 -5.25 8.18 10.23
C LEU A 96 -4.71 7.59 11.54
N GLU A 97 -5.22 6.41 11.89
CA GLU A 97 -4.62 5.51 12.87
C GLU A 97 -3.70 4.51 12.18
N TRP A 98 -2.44 4.50 12.61
CA TRP A 98 -1.47 3.46 12.33
C TRP A 98 -1.66 2.35 13.35
N ARG A 99 -1.89 1.12 12.89
CA ARG A 99 -2.08 -0.04 13.76
C ARG A 99 -0.95 -1.04 13.56
N SER A 100 -0.36 -1.53 14.64
CA SER A 100 0.38 -2.80 14.61
C SER A 100 -0.61 -3.97 14.62
N ASP A 101 -0.11 -5.18 14.82
CA ASP A 101 -0.88 -6.41 15.06
C ASP A 101 -2.18 -6.23 15.88
N GLU A 102 -3.10 -7.19 15.72
CA GLU A 102 -4.45 -7.29 16.34
C GLU A 102 -4.98 -6.01 17.02
N SER A 103 -5.00 -4.89 16.28
CA SER A 103 -5.55 -3.58 16.61
C SER A 103 -4.79 -2.64 17.57
N THR A 104 -3.51 -2.87 17.87
CA THR A 104 -2.74 -1.91 18.69
C THR A 104 -2.46 -0.63 17.92
N VAL A 105 -2.99 0.51 18.37
CA VAL A 105 -2.71 1.84 17.77
C VAL A 105 -1.30 2.29 18.14
N ILE A 106 -0.45 2.47 17.13
CA ILE A 106 0.95 2.90 17.27
C ILE A 106 1.18 4.37 16.85
N GLY A 107 0.15 5.01 16.33
CA GLY A 107 0.12 6.44 16.03
C GLY A 107 -1.26 6.84 15.53
N ARG A 108 -1.72 8.03 15.90
CA ARG A 108 -2.97 8.62 15.39
C ARG A 108 -2.74 10.10 15.14
N TYR A 109 -2.95 10.54 13.90
CA TYR A 109 -2.70 11.92 13.50
C TYR A 109 -3.72 12.39 12.46
N ALA A 110 -4.00 13.69 12.46
CA ALA A 110 -4.67 14.35 11.34
C ALA A 110 -3.63 14.60 10.24
N TYR A 111 -3.87 14.12 9.03
CA TYR A 111 -3.01 14.33 7.87
C TYR A 111 -3.63 15.37 6.95
N GLN A 112 -2.89 16.44 6.67
CA GLN A 112 -3.27 17.46 5.69
C GLN A 112 -2.53 17.22 4.38
N LEU A 113 -3.25 17.26 3.27
CA LEU A 113 -2.66 17.29 1.94
C LEU A 113 -1.93 18.62 1.76
N ASP A 114 -0.64 18.53 1.47
CA ASP A 114 0.20 19.71 1.20
C ASP A 114 0.39 19.90 -0.31
N HIS A 115 0.96 18.89 -0.98
CA HIS A 115 1.23 18.97 -2.41
C HIS A 115 1.24 17.59 -3.08
N MET A 116 1.45 17.58 -4.40
CA MET A 116 1.60 16.35 -5.19
C MET A 116 2.97 16.27 -5.86
N ILE A 117 3.41 15.04 -6.11
CA ILE A 117 4.54 14.72 -6.98
C ILE A 117 4.03 13.95 -8.21
N ASP A 118 4.50 14.30 -9.41
CA ASP A 118 3.96 13.73 -10.66
C ASP A 118 4.41 12.30 -10.93
N ARG A 119 5.63 11.94 -10.49
CA ARG A 119 6.27 10.65 -10.78
C ARG A 119 6.78 10.00 -9.49
N GLY A 120 5.84 9.62 -8.63
CA GLY A 120 6.06 8.94 -7.37
C GLY A 120 6.13 7.42 -7.51
N LEU A 121 5.26 6.74 -6.75
CA LEU A 121 5.20 5.28 -6.63
C LEU A 121 4.72 4.68 -7.96
N GLU A 122 5.42 3.67 -8.44
CA GLU A 122 5.20 3.09 -9.79
C GLU A 122 5.28 4.11 -10.95
N GLY A 123 5.81 5.32 -10.71
CA GLY A 123 5.79 6.41 -11.68
C GLY A 123 4.43 7.13 -11.82
N LYS A 124 3.44 6.80 -10.97
CA LYS A 124 2.15 7.49 -10.89
C LYS A 124 2.25 8.77 -10.03
N PRO A 125 1.28 9.68 -10.13
CA PRO A 125 1.15 10.79 -9.19
C PRO A 125 0.98 10.28 -7.75
N CYS A 126 1.58 10.99 -6.80
CA CYS A 126 1.38 10.74 -5.38
C CYS A 126 1.08 12.04 -4.63
N TYR A 127 0.24 11.92 -3.62
CA TYR A 127 -0.06 12.95 -2.65
C TYR A 127 1.00 12.94 -1.55
N VAL A 128 1.38 14.13 -1.08
CA VAL A 128 2.27 14.33 0.07
C VAL A 128 1.44 14.94 1.19
N PHE A 129 1.29 14.18 2.28
CA PHE A 129 0.55 14.58 3.46
C PHE A 129 1.49 14.83 4.64
N HIS A 130 1.12 15.80 5.47
CA HIS A 130 1.79 16.10 6.73
C HIS A 130 0.87 15.83 7.91
N ALA A 131 1.39 15.13 8.91
CA ALA A 131 0.69 14.90 10.16
C ALA A 131 0.73 16.15 11.05
N ASP A 132 -0.45 16.67 11.40
CA ASP A 132 -0.62 17.73 12.37
C ASP A 132 -0.14 17.25 13.74
N SER A 133 0.69 18.06 14.38
CA SER A 133 1.19 17.84 15.75
C SER A 133 1.94 16.52 15.98
N ALA A 134 2.41 15.82 14.93
CA ALA A 134 3.30 14.68 15.11
C ALA A 134 4.63 15.12 15.74
N PRO A 135 5.14 14.42 16.79
CA PRO A 135 6.39 14.79 17.44
C PRO A 135 7.56 14.90 16.46
N ALA A 136 8.50 15.80 16.74
CA ALA A 136 9.74 15.90 15.96
C ALA A 136 10.45 14.54 15.95
N GLY A 137 10.83 14.08 14.75
CA GLY A 137 11.47 12.76 14.56
C GLY A 137 10.51 11.57 14.55
N SER A 138 9.19 11.75 14.73
CA SER A 138 8.22 10.67 14.57
C SER A 138 8.29 10.10 13.14
N PRO A 139 8.38 8.77 12.94
CA PRO A 139 8.43 8.20 11.60
C PRO A 139 7.13 8.43 10.81
N PHE A 140 6.02 8.78 11.48
CA PHE A 140 4.72 8.96 10.86
C PHE A 140 4.45 10.41 10.44
N ARG A 141 5.44 11.32 10.51
CA ARG A 141 5.20 12.74 10.28
C ARG A 141 4.83 13.10 8.84
N VAL A 142 5.40 12.40 7.87
CA VAL A 142 5.15 12.59 6.44
C VAL A 142 4.66 11.28 5.84
N LEU A 143 3.58 11.35 5.06
CA LEU A 143 3.00 10.24 4.32
C LEU A 143 2.98 10.62 2.83
N ILE A 144 3.56 9.78 1.98
CA ILE A 144 3.45 9.89 0.52
C ILE A 144 2.71 8.68 0.02
N ALA A 145 1.60 8.88 -0.67
CA ALA A 145 0.78 7.77 -1.16
C ALA A 145 0.19 8.06 -2.53
N MET A 146 0.01 7.01 -3.32
CA MET A 146 -0.82 7.07 -4.52
C MET A 146 -2.30 7.01 -4.12
N ASP A 147 -3.18 7.41 -5.04
CA ASP A 147 -4.61 7.19 -4.87
C ASP A 147 -4.93 5.70 -4.68
N PRO A 148 -5.92 5.35 -3.82
CA PRO A 148 -6.51 4.04 -3.81
C PRO A 148 -7.03 3.69 -5.20
N MET A 149 -6.67 2.51 -5.67
CA MET A 149 -7.18 2.00 -6.94
C MET A 149 -7.31 0.48 -6.94
N PRO A 150 -8.31 -0.09 -7.62
CA PRO A 150 -9.49 0.61 -8.17
C PRO A 150 -10.34 1.28 -7.06
N ALA A 151 -11.36 2.05 -7.45
CA ALA A 151 -12.27 2.65 -6.47
C ALA A 151 -12.96 1.56 -5.64
N ARG A 152 -13.25 1.82 -4.37
CA ARG A 152 -13.80 0.79 -3.46
C ARG A 152 -15.15 0.26 -3.95
N ALA A 153 -15.96 1.12 -4.57
CA ALA A 153 -17.27 0.75 -5.11
C ALA A 153 -17.18 -0.31 -6.23
N GLU A 154 -16.10 -0.31 -7.01
CA GLU A 154 -15.90 -1.24 -8.14
C GLU A 154 -15.85 -2.70 -7.69
N LEU A 155 -15.48 -2.98 -6.43
CA LEU A 155 -15.46 -4.34 -5.91
C LEU A 155 -16.84 -5.01 -5.98
N THR A 156 -17.91 -4.24 -5.77
CA THR A 156 -19.29 -4.77 -5.80
C THR A 156 -19.75 -5.13 -7.22
N GLU A 157 -19.06 -4.63 -8.24
CA GLU A 157 -19.30 -4.90 -9.66
C GLU A 157 -18.35 -6.00 -10.21
N GLY A 158 -17.65 -6.73 -9.32
CA GLY A 158 -16.68 -7.75 -9.69
C GLY A 158 -15.28 -7.21 -9.99
N GLY A 159 -15.01 -5.95 -9.65
CA GLY A 159 -13.70 -5.33 -9.72
C GLY A 159 -12.69 -5.92 -8.73
N LEU A 160 -11.45 -5.41 -8.79
CA LEU A 160 -10.41 -5.82 -7.85
C LEU A 160 -10.58 -5.12 -6.50
N LEU A 161 -10.02 -5.72 -5.46
CA LEU A 161 -9.93 -5.06 -4.16
C LEU A 161 -9.08 -3.79 -4.27
N SER A 162 -9.62 -2.69 -3.76
CA SER A 162 -8.92 -1.41 -3.68
C SER A 162 -7.65 -1.53 -2.84
N HIS A 163 -6.57 -0.93 -3.32
CA HIS A 163 -5.28 -0.91 -2.64
C HIS A 163 -4.51 0.35 -3.01
N LEU A 164 -3.51 0.69 -2.20
CA LEU A 164 -2.62 1.80 -2.43
C LEU A 164 -1.21 1.46 -2.01
N HIS A 165 -0.25 2.10 -2.66
CA HIS A 165 1.14 2.13 -2.23
C HIS A 165 1.43 3.41 -1.45
N PHE A 166 2.31 3.30 -0.46
CA PHE A 166 2.72 4.44 0.34
C PHE A 166 4.20 4.39 0.76
N GLN A 167 4.72 5.53 1.19
CA GLN A 167 5.97 5.68 1.95
C GLN A 167 5.71 6.64 3.11
N TYR A 168 6.46 6.46 4.19
CA TYR A 168 6.31 7.29 5.37
C TYR A 168 7.66 7.54 6.02
N GLY A 169 7.81 8.69 6.66
CA GLY A 169 9.04 9.09 7.32
C GLY A 169 8.92 10.35 8.16
N SER A 170 9.99 10.68 8.86
CA SER A 170 10.05 11.82 9.79
C SER A 170 10.11 13.18 9.10
N SER A 171 10.46 13.21 7.82
CA SER A 171 10.47 14.41 6.99
C SER A 171 10.44 14.06 5.51
N GLU A 172 10.03 15.01 4.67
CA GLU A 172 10.15 14.87 3.22
C GLU A 172 11.59 14.61 2.80
N ALA A 173 12.59 15.21 3.44
CA ALA A 173 13.99 15.02 3.08
C ALA A 173 14.46 13.55 3.19
N VAL A 174 13.80 12.74 4.04
CA VAL A 174 14.04 11.30 4.17
C VAL A 174 13.41 10.50 3.03
N LEU A 175 12.30 10.96 2.47
CA LEU A 175 11.54 10.27 1.43
C LEU A 175 11.86 10.76 0.02
N LEU A 176 12.19 12.05 -0.12
CA LEU A 176 12.32 12.78 -1.37
C LEU A 176 13.73 13.34 -1.58
N ARG A 177 14.09 13.51 -2.84
CA ARG A 177 15.28 14.23 -3.32
C ARG A 177 14.90 15.19 -4.43
N GLY A 178 15.69 16.25 -4.60
CA GLY A 178 15.52 17.21 -5.70
C GLY A 178 14.64 18.42 -5.39
N GLY A 179 14.41 18.73 -4.11
CA GLY A 179 13.54 19.84 -3.67
C GLY A 179 12.13 19.36 -3.33
N ALA A 180 11.20 20.32 -3.18
CA ALA A 180 9.78 20.09 -2.91
C ALA A 180 8.94 20.22 -4.20
N GLY A 181 7.69 19.72 -4.17
CA GLY A 181 6.73 19.86 -5.27
C GLY A 181 6.96 18.92 -6.45
N ALA A 182 6.41 19.26 -7.61
CA ALA A 182 6.33 18.37 -8.79
C ALA A 182 7.70 17.84 -9.30
N GLY A 183 8.80 18.57 -9.04
CA GLY A 183 10.16 18.15 -9.41
C GLY A 183 10.80 17.12 -8.46
N ALA A 184 10.20 16.90 -7.28
CA ALA A 184 10.70 15.98 -6.27
C ALA A 184 10.60 14.52 -6.74
N LYS A 185 11.54 13.69 -6.30
CA LYS A 185 11.61 12.27 -6.63
C LYS A 185 11.77 11.44 -5.38
N LEU A 186 11.09 10.29 -5.33
CA LEU A 186 11.30 9.30 -4.28
C LEU A 186 12.76 8.84 -4.22
N ARG A 187 13.32 8.79 -3.01
CA ARG A 187 14.66 8.24 -2.74
C ARG A 187 14.68 6.73 -2.89
N ARG A 188 13.58 6.05 -2.57
CA ARG A 188 13.47 4.58 -2.56
C ARG A 188 12.32 4.11 -3.46
N ARG A 189 12.52 4.14 -4.77
CA ARG A 189 11.47 3.79 -5.75
C ARG A 189 10.94 2.35 -5.65
N MET A 190 11.72 1.45 -5.06
CA MET A 190 11.38 0.02 -4.93
C MET A 190 10.88 -0.38 -3.53
N TRP A 191 10.70 0.60 -2.62
CA TRP A 191 10.06 0.39 -1.34
C TRP A 191 8.68 1.04 -1.40
N TYR A 192 7.66 0.23 -1.54
CA TYR A 192 6.28 0.69 -1.66
C TYR A 192 5.41 -0.22 -0.79
N PRO A 193 5.46 -0.06 0.55
CA PRO A 193 4.45 -0.61 1.44
C PRO A 193 3.06 -0.50 0.84
N THR A 194 2.25 -1.54 1.00
CA THR A 194 0.94 -1.63 0.35
C THR A 194 -0.14 -1.88 1.39
N MET A 195 -1.19 -1.08 1.34
CA MET A 195 -2.44 -1.33 2.05
C MET A 195 -3.51 -1.82 1.07
N CYS A 196 -4.32 -2.78 1.50
CA CYS A 196 -5.50 -3.26 0.81
C CYS A 196 -6.73 -2.96 1.66
N SER A 197 -7.87 -2.67 1.04
CA SER A 197 -9.12 -2.47 1.77
C SER A 197 -9.44 -3.70 2.62
N ALA A 198 -9.83 -3.47 3.88
CA ALA A 198 -10.21 -4.53 4.80
C ALA A 198 -11.57 -5.16 4.47
N ASP A 199 -12.40 -4.47 3.69
CA ASP A 199 -13.74 -4.90 3.24
C ASP A 199 -13.60 -5.93 2.10
N SER A 200 -12.93 -7.04 2.39
CA SER A 200 -12.63 -8.09 1.43
C SER A 200 -12.92 -9.46 1.99
N ASP A 201 -13.56 -10.27 1.16
CA ASP A 201 -13.58 -11.72 1.35
C ASP A 201 -12.25 -12.35 0.90
N LEU A 202 -12.14 -13.67 1.13
CA LEU A 202 -10.95 -14.42 0.77
C LEU A 202 -10.70 -14.44 -0.76
N LEU A 203 -11.77 -14.42 -1.56
CA LEU A 203 -11.68 -14.46 -3.02
C LEU A 203 -11.06 -13.18 -3.57
N ALA A 204 -11.53 -12.02 -3.10
CA ALA A 204 -10.99 -10.71 -3.46
C ALA A 204 -9.49 -10.61 -3.11
N ARG A 205 -9.08 -11.10 -1.93
CA ARG A 205 -7.67 -11.14 -1.51
C ARG A 205 -6.82 -12.02 -2.44
N CYS A 206 -7.33 -13.18 -2.85
CA CYS A 206 -6.66 -14.03 -3.83
C CYS A 206 -6.54 -13.32 -5.19
N ASN A 207 -7.60 -12.64 -5.64
CA ASN A 207 -7.65 -11.98 -6.93
C ASN A 207 -6.71 -10.78 -7.05
N VAL A 208 -6.41 -10.06 -5.95
CA VAL A 208 -5.32 -9.06 -5.94
C VAL A 208 -3.98 -9.70 -6.25
N ILE A 209 -3.64 -10.81 -5.58
CA ILE A 209 -2.38 -11.52 -5.81
C ILE A 209 -2.30 -11.94 -7.29
N ARG A 210 -3.39 -12.48 -7.84
CA ARG A 210 -3.45 -12.90 -9.24
C ARG A 210 -3.28 -11.73 -10.21
N ALA A 211 -3.96 -10.61 -9.96
CA ALA A 211 -3.91 -9.41 -10.79
C ALA A 211 -2.50 -8.81 -10.88
N LEU A 212 -1.74 -8.77 -9.78
CA LEU A 212 -0.34 -8.32 -9.76
C LEU A 212 0.56 -9.08 -10.76
N HIS A 213 0.17 -10.30 -11.11
CA HIS A 213 0.91 -11.19 -12.01
C HIS A 213 0.19 -11.41 -13.34
N ARG A 214 -0.82 -10.58 -13.66
CA ARG A 214 -1.64 -10.65 -14.89
C ARG A 214 -2.34 -11.99 -15.09
N LEU A 215 -2.66 -12.67 -13.99
CA LEU A 215 -3.47 -13.87 -14.02
C LEU A 215 -4.95 -13.51 -14.04
N PRO A 216 -5.81 -14.28 -14.73
CA PRO A 216 -7.26 -14.11 -14.67
C PRO A 216 -7.77 -14.21 -13.24
N ALA A 217 -8.70 -13.36 -12.85
CA ALA A 217 -9.42 -13.48 -11.58
C ALA A 217 -10.16 -14.83 -11.49
N TRP A 218 -10.26 -15.36 -10.28
CA TRP A 218 -11.15 -16.45 -9.96
C TRP A 218 -12.56 -15.92 -9.75
N GLU A 219 -13.55 -16.63 -10.32
CA GLU A 219 -14.97 -16.39 -10.06
C GLU A 219 -15.42 -16.99 -8.72
N GLN A 220 -14.72 -18.03 -8.26
CA GLN A 220 -14.96 -18.72 -7.00
C GLN A 220 -13.65 -19.29 -6.46
N LEU A 221 -13.56 -19.52 -5.16
CA LEU A 221 -12.39 -20.15 -4.55
C LEU A 221 -12.15 -21.54 -5.16
N PRO A 222 -10.89 -21.92 -5.43
CA PRO A 222 -10.58 -23.27 -5.87
C PRO A 222 -10.96 -24.28 -4.78
N ALA A 223 -11.42 -25.46 -5.19
CA ALA A 223 -11.67 -26.55 -4.25
C ALA A 223 -10.37 -26.86 -3.49
N THR A 224 -10.47 -26.97 -2.16
CA THR A 224 -9.36 -27.43 -1.32
C THR A 224 -9.08 -28.90 -1.67
N SER A 225 -7.94 -29.13 -2.30
CA SER A 225 -7.38 -30.46 -2.58
C SER A 225 -6.69 -31.05 -1.37
#